data_AF-A0A542XEI7-F1
#
_entry.id   AF-A0A542XEI7-F1
#
_cell.length_a   1.000
_cell.length_b   1.000
_cell.length_c   1.000
_cell.angle_alpha   90.00
_cell.angle_beta   90.00
_cell.angle_gamma   90.00
#
_symmetry.space_group_name_H-M   'P 1'
#
loop_
_entity.id
_entity.type
_entity.pdbx_description
1 polymer ?
#
loop_
_entity_poly.entity_id
_entity_poly.type
_entity_poly.pdbx_seq_one_letter_code
_entity_poly.pdbx_strand_id
1 'polypeptide(L)'
;MSKQGRDEHYVLDLCDVVLKERALRQYRFDWLLGDPNANGRAARLPVDAYWPRANLVVEYREWQHDHPVRHFDKPDRLTVSGVHRGLQRAIYDARRDEQIPAHGIRLVIIKPADLDSTSRGRLRRSWDSDLAAIERLLVERD
;
A
#
# COMPACT_ATOMS: atom_id res chain seq x y z
N MET A 1 7.15 -7.70 -15.70
CA MET A 1 6.88 -7.02 -14.41
C MET A 1 7.06 -5.53 -14.60
N SER A 2 6.07 -4.71 -14.23
CA SER A 2 6.19 -3.26 -14.23
C SER A 2 7.24 -2.81 -13.21
N LYS A 3 7.80 -1.61 -13.40
CA LYS A 3 8.87 -1.08 -12.53
C LYS A 3 8.41 -0.84 -11.08
N GLN A 4 7.14 -0.48 -10.89
CA GLN A 4 6.49 -0.24 -9.59
C GLN A 4 6.52 -1.48 -8.68
N GLY A 5 6.19 -2.65 -9.23
CA GLY A 5 6.25 -3.91 -8.49
C GLY A 5 7.67 -4.32 -8.06
N ARG A 6 8.73 -3.62 -8.51
CA ARG A 6 10.10 -3.87 -8.03
C ARG A 6 10.45 -3.06 -6.80
N ASP A 7 9.90 -1.86 -6.62
CA ASP A 7 10.18 -1.03 -5.45
C ASP A 7 9.32 -1.48 -4.27
N GLU A 8 8.02 -1.76 -4.51
CA GLU A 8 7.14 -2.41 -3.52
C GLU A 8 7.77 -3.69 -2.96
N HIS A 9 8.14 -4.65 -3.82
CA HIS A 9 8.78 -5.89 -3.35
C HIS A 9 10.05 -5.64 -2.53
N TYR A 10 10.90 -4.70 -2.96
CA TYR A 10 12.12 -4.37 -2.23
C TYR A 10 11.83 -3.89 -0.81
N VAL A 11 10.88 -2.96 -0.65
CA VAL A 11 10.50 -2.42 0.65
C VAL A 11 9.86 -3.49 1.53
N LEU A 12 8.97 -4.31 0.97
CA LEU A 12 8.30 -5.37 1.73
C LEU A 12 9.27 -6.49 2.15
N ASP A 13 10.29 -6.78 1.34
CA ASP A 13 11.33 -7.75 1.69
C ASP A 13 12.22 -7.22 2.83
N LEU A 14 12.53 -5.92 2.87
CA LEU A 14 13.20 -5.30 4.03
C LEU A 14 12.34 -5.36 5.29
N CYS A 15 11.03 -5.14 5.18
CA CYS A 15 10.11 -5.31 6.30
C CYS A 15 10.12 -6.75 6.83
N ASP A 16 10.17 -7.76 5.96
CA ASP A 16 10.29 -9.15 6.39
C ASP A 16 11.56 -9.39 7.21
N VAL A 17 12.68 -8.79 6.83
CA VAL A 17 13.97 -8.87 7.54
C VAL A 17 13.85 -8.25 8.93
N VAL A 18 13.32 -7.04 9.04
CA VAL A 18 13.15 -6.33 10.32
C VAL A 18 12.19 -7.07 11.25
N LEU A 19 11.06 -7.54 10.73
CA LEU A 19 10.03 -8.23 11.52
C LEU A 19 10.36 -9.70 11.80
N LYS A 20 11.40 -10.23 11.14
CA LYS A 20 11.79 -11.65 11.19
C LYS A 20 10.60 -12.56 10.89
N GLU A 21 9.80 -12.18 9.90
CA GLU A 21 8.57 -12.85 9.49
C GLU A 21 8.31 -12.56 8.02
N ARG A 22 7.88 -13.59 7.28
CA ARG A 22 7.49 -13.42 5.89
C ARG A 22 6.02 -13.00 5.82
N ALA A 23 5.73 -11.87 5.18
CA ALA A 23 4.36 -11.42 5.07
C ALA A 23 3.51 -12.27 4.11
N LEU A 24 2.20 -12.13 4.28
CA LEU A 24 1.19 -12.46 3.30
C LEU A 24 1.05 -11.28 2.32
N ARG A 25 1.65 -11.39 1.13
CA ARG A 25 1.55 -10.37 0.08
C ARG A 25 0.16 -10.34 -0.54
N GLN A 26 -0.34 -9.16 -0.90
CA GLN A 26 -1.67 -8.96 -1.51
C GLN A 26 -2.82 -9.62 -0.71
N TYR A 27 -2.67 -9.66 0.61
CA TYR A 27 -3.63 -10.31 1.50
C TYR A 27 -5.00 -9.62 1.43
N ARG A 28 -6.08 -10.38 1.59
CA ARG A 28 -7.45 -9.90 1.45
C ARG A 28 -8.25 -10.29 2.68
N PHE A 29 -8.59 -9.29 3.48
CA PHE A 29 -9.51 -9.48 4.60
C PHE A 29 -10.96 -9.59 4.09
N ASP A 30 -11.78 -10.35 4.82
CA ASP A 30 -13.19 -10.55 4.47
C ASP A 30 -14.03 -9.27 4.66
N TRP A 31 -13.60 -8.39 5.58
CA TRP A 31 -14.25 -7.13 5.92
C TRP A 31 -13.77 -5.94 5.08
N LEU A 32 -12.60 -6.03 4.42
CA LEU A 32 -12.06 -4.93 3.63
C LEU A 32 -12.58 -5.01 2.19
N LEU A 33 -13.72 -4.35 1.94
CA LEU A 33 -14.47 -4.46 0.68
C LEU A 33 -14.41 -3.18 -0.17
N GLY A 34 -14.34 -3.38 -1.48
CA GLY A 34 -14.51 -2.34 -2.49
C GLY A 34 -15.99 -2.00 -2.70
N ASP A 35 -16.27 -1.22 -3.74
CA ASP A 35 -17.64 -0.84 -4.05
C ASP A 35 -18.46 -2.05 -4.54
N PRO A 36 -19.72 -2.20 -4.10
CA PRO A 36 -20.60 -3.21 -4.63
C PRO A 36 -20.95 -2.92 -6.09
N ASN A 37 -21.04 -3.95 -6.90
CA ASN A 37 -21.55 -3.85 -8.27
C ASN A 37 -23.10 -3.82 -8.29
N ALA A 38 -23.68 -3.71 -9.49
CA ALA A 38 -25.14 -3.70 -9.68
C ALA A 38 -25.89 -4.91 -9.09
N ASN A 39 -25.18 -6.01 -8.83
CA ASN A 39 -25.73 -7.23 -8.21
C ASN A 39 -25.44 -7.32 -6.70
N GLY A 40 -25.00 -6.21 -6.08
CA GLY A 40 -24.67 -6.13 -4.66
C GLY A 40 -23.36 -6.82 -4.26
N ARG A 41 -22.56 -7.33 -5.22
CA ARG A 41 -21.30 -8.02 -4.91
C ARG A 41 -20.15 -7.03 -4.84
N ALA A 42 -19.40 -7.04 -3.75
CA ALA A 42 -18.18 -6.25 -3.57
C ALA A 42 -16.93 -7.15 -3.63
N ALA A 43 -15.87 -6.66 -4.25
CA ALA A 43 -14.58 -7.35 -4.25
C ALA A 43 -13.80 -7.02 -2.97
N ARG A 44 -13.10 -8.00 -2.38
CA ARG A 44 -12.16 -7.74 -1.29
C ARG A 44 -10.98 -6.93 -1.81
N LEU A 45 -10.60 -5.86 -1.12
CA LEU A 45 -9.43 -5.07 -1.49
C LEU A 45 -8.16 -5.77 -0.98
N PRO A 46 -7.11 -5.86 -1.80
CA PRO A 46 -5.83 -6.35 -1.32
C PRO A 46 -5.13 -5.26 -0.51
N VAL A 47 -4.41 -5.66 0.54
CA VAL A 47 -3.34 -4.87 1.14
C VAL A 47 -2.00 -5.30 0.57
N ASP A 48 -0.99 -4.43 0.52
CA ASP A 48 0.29 -4.80 -0.10
C ASP A 48 0.96 -5.97 0.65
N ALA A 49 1.02 -5.89 1.98
CA ALA A 49 1.48 -6.98 2.83
C ALA A 49 0.90 -6.96 4.24
N TYR A 50 0.66 -8.15 4.79
CA TYR A 50 0.22 -8.36 6.18
C TYR A 50 1.15 -9.33 6.90
N TRP A 51 1.60 -8.97 8.10
CA TRP A 51 2.38 -9.80 9.02
C TRP A 51 1.52 -10.19 10.23
N PRO A 52 0.94 -11.41 10.24
CA PRO A 52 0.03 -11.84 11.29
C PRO A 52 0.61 -11.80 12.70
N ARG A 53 1.87 -12.21 12.92
CA ARG A 53 2.40 -12.22 14.30
C ARG A 53 2.72 -10.82 14.80
N ALA A 54 3.18 -9.94 13.91
CA ALA A 54 3.37 -8.53 14.21
C ALA A 54 2.06 -7.73 14.33
N ASN A 55 0.94 -8.33 13.88
CA ASN A 55 -0.37 -7.70 13.76
C ASN A 55 -0.30 -6.35 13.02
N LEU A 56 0.35 -6.37 11.86
CA LEU A 56 0.76 -5.19 11.11
C LEU A 56 0.47 -5.35 9.62
N VAL A 57 -0.14 -4.33 9.01
CA VAL A 57 -0.17 -4.13 7.56
C VAL A 57 0.80 -3.02 7.17
N VAL A 58 1.52 -3.23 6.06
CA VAL A 58 2.30 -2.18 5.40
C VAL A 58 1.73 -1.93 4.01
N GLU A 59 1.55 -0.66 3.67
CA GLU A 59 1.20 -0.17 2.33
C GLU A 59 2.36 0.67 1.79
N TYR A 60 2.85 0.38 0.59
CA TYR A 60 3.90 1.17 -0.08
C TYR A 60 3.28 2.14 -1.09
N ARG A 61 3.18 3.43 -0.73
CA ARG A 61 2.52 4.45 -1.54
C ARG A 61 3.53 5.31 -2.29
N GLU A 62 3.71 5.03 -3.58
CA GLU A 62 4.54 5.86 -4.46
C GLU A 62 3.96 7.27 -4.64
N TRP A 63 4.84 8.25 -4.90
CA TRP A 63 4.51 9.67 -5.13
C TRP A 63 3.43 9.92 -6.20
N GLN A 64 3.24 8.97 -7.12
CA GLN A 64 2.19 9.02 -8.16
C GLN A 64 0.76 8.84 -7.61
N HIS A 65 0.59 8.54 -6.31
CA HIS A 65 -0.73 8.56 -5.66
C HIS A 65 -1.23 9.98 -5.36
N ASP A 66 -0.33 10.97 -5.26
CA ASP A 66 -0.68 12.35 -4.88
C ASP A 66 -0.90 13.30 -6.09
N HIS A 67 -0.62 12.84 -7.32
CA HIS A 67 -0.79 13.63 -8.53
C HIS A 67 -1.53 12.83 -9.63
N PRO A 68 -2.70 13.29 -10.10
CA PRO A 68 -3.45 12.60 -11.14
C PRO A 68 -2.62 12.50 -12.43
N VAL A 69 -2.37 11.28 -12.89
CA VAL A 69 -1.68 11.00 -14.15
C VAL A 69 -2.72 10.53 -15.15
N ARG A 70 -3.03 11.38 -16.14
CA ARG A 70 -4.06 11.13 -17.17
C ARG A 70 -4.03 9.73 -17.78
N HIS A 71 -2.84 9.14 -17.95
CA HIS A 71 -2.67 7.80 -18.51
C HIS A 71 -3.18 6.66 -17.60
N PHE A 72 -3.07 6.82 -16.27
CA PHE A 72 -3.54 5.84 -15.27
C PHE A 72 -4.98 6.07 -14.84
N ASP A 73 -5.42 7.33 -14.78
CA ASP A 73 -6.73 7.71 -14.26
C ASP A 73 -7.87 7.33 -15.21
N LYS A 74 -7.55 7.09 -16.48
CA LYS A 74 -8.51 6.79 -17.55
C LYS A 74 -9.75 7.68 -17.41
N PRO A 75 -9.60 9.01 -17.51
CA PRO A 75 -10.68 9.96 -17.27
C PRO A 75 -11.87 9.74 -18.22
N ASP A 76 -11.71 8.95 -19.28
CA ASP A 76 -12.80 8.62 -20.22
C ASP A 76 -13.46 7.26 -19.93
N ARG A 77 -13.11 6.57 -18.83
CA ARG A 77 -13.73 5.30 -18.41
C ARG A 77 -14.17 5.35 -16.96
N LEU A 78 -15.47 5.13 -16.75
CA LEU A 78 -16.04 4.95 -15.42
C LEU A 78 -15.72 3.55 -14.89
N THR A 79 -15.39 3.48 -13.61
CA THR A 79 -15.29 2.23 -12.86
C THR A 79 -16.68 1.69 -12.52
N VAL A 80 -16.75 0.50 -11.92
CA VAL A 80 -18.03 -0.13 -11.52
C VAL A 80 -18.88 0.76 -10.58
N SER A 81 -18.26 1.70 -9.87
CA SER A 81 -18.91 2.68 -9.00
C SER A 81 -19.22 4.02 -9.67
N GLY A 82 -19.08 4.13 -11.00
CA GLY A 82 -19.42 5.35 -11.72
C GLY A 82 -18.42 6.50 -11.55
N VAL A 83 -17.25 6.25 -10.95
CA VAL A 83 -16.16 7.22 -10.78
C VAL A 83 -14.94 6.87 -11.64
N HIS A 84 -14.06 7.82 -11.92
CA HIS A 84 -12.79 7.56 -12.60
C HIS A 84 -11.85 6.70 -11.75
N ARG A 85 -10.92 5.99 -12.40
CA ARG A 85 -10.04 5.02 -11.73
C ARG A 85 -9.16 5.66 -10.66
N GLY A 86 -8.70 6.89 -10.87
CA GLY A 86 -7.92 7.65 -9.88
C GLY A 86 -8.71 7.91 -8.60
N LEU A 87 -9.93 8.44 -8.74
CA LEU A 87 -10.82 8.69 -7.59
C LEU A 87 -11.18 7.39 -6.85
N GLN A 88 -11.40 6.29 -7.58
CA GLN A 88 -11.63 4.98 -6.97
C GLN A 88 -10.44 4.50 -6.14
N ARG A 89 -9.19 4.73 -6.59
CA ARG A 89 -7.99 4.38 -5.80
C ARG A 89 -7.93 5.19 -4.52
N ALA A 90 -8.16 6.51 -4.59
CA ALA A 90 -8.17 7.37 -3.41
C ALA A 90 -9.24 6.93 -2.39
N ILE A 91 -10.45 6.58 -2.84
CA ILE A 91 -11.51 6.04 -1.97
C ILE A 91 -11.06 4.74 -1.30
N TYR A 92 -10.41 3.83 -2.04
CA TYR A 92 -9.97 2.55 -1.50
C TYR A 92 -8.77 2.69 -0.56
N ASP A 93 -7.86 3.63 -0.82
CA ASP A 93 -6.75 3.96 0.08
C ASP A 93 -7.30 4.53 1.40
N ALA A 94 -8.26 5.46 1.35
CA ALA A 94 -8.94 5.97 2.54
C ALA A 94 -9.68 4.88 3.34
N ARG A 95 -10.32 3.91 2.65
CA ARG A 95 -10.94 2.76 3.34
C ARG A 95 -9.91 1.90 4.07
N ARG A 96 -8.72 1.69 3.51
CA ARG A 96 -7.64 0.97 4.22
C ARG A 96 -7.19 1.73 5.46
N ASP A 97 -7.02 3.04 5.32
CA ASP A 97 -6.58 3.92 6.41
C ASP A 97 -7.56 3.91 7.59
N GLU A 98 -8.86 3.81 7.32
CA GLU A 98 -9.90 3.73 8.35
C GLU A 98 -10.08 2.31 8.91
N GLN A 99 -10.29 1.33 8.03
CA GLN A 99 -10.78 0.01 8.43
C GLN A 99 -9.70 -0.85 9.09
N ILE A 100 -8.44 -0.76 8.64
CA ILE A 100 -7.35 -1.58 9.19
C ILE A 100 -7.13 -1.26 10.69
N PRO A 101 -6.96 0.01 11.10
CA PRO A 101 -6.88 0.35 12.52
C PRO A 101 -8.17 0.07 13.28
N ALA A 102 -9.35 0.30 12.68
CA ALA A 102 -10.64 0.01 13.33
C ALA A 102 -10.82 -1.48 13.70
N HIS A 103 -10.14 -2.37 12.98
CA HIS A 103 -10.08 -3.80 13.29
C HIS A 103 -8.89 -4.20 14.17
N GLY A 104 -8.23 -3.24 14.83
CA GLY A 104 -7.16 -3.49 15.80
C GLY A 104 -5.86 -3.96 15.17
N ILE A 105 -5.66 -3.74 13.87
CA ILE A 105 -4.42 -4.05 13.15
C ILE A 105 -3.66 -2.73 12.95
N ARG A 106 -2.35 -2.72 13.25
CA ARG A 106 -1.53 -1.54 12.98
C ARG A 106 -1.37 -1.36 11.47
N LEU A 107 -1.51 -0.13 11.00
CA LEU A 107 -1.22 0.24 9.61
C LEU A 107 0.02 1.13 9.58
N VAL A 108 1.01 0.78 8.75
CA VAL A 108 2.15 1.65 8.44
C VAL A 108 2.16 1.93 6.95
N ILE A 109 2.24 3.21 6.60
CA ILE A 109 2.36 3.65 5.21
C ILE A 109 3.82 4.04 4.98
N ILE A 110 4.47 3.41 4.01
CA ILE A 110 5.84 3.74 3.60
C ILE A 110 5.77 4.43 2.24
N LYS A 111 6.40 5.60 2.14
CA LYS A 111 6.54 6.36 0.91
C LYS A 111 8.00 6.35 0.45
N PRO A 112 8.29 6.58 -0.84
CA PRO A 112 9.66 6.71 -1.31
C PRO A 112 10.48 7.76 -0.56
N ALA A 113 9.83 8.85 -0.10
CA ALA A 113 10.48 9.93 0.64
C ALA A 113 10.98 9.51 2.03
N ASP A 114 10.50 8.39 2.56
CA ASP A 114 10.94 7.84 3.85
C ASP A 114 12.24 7.02 3.71
N LEU A 115 12.65 6.74 2.47
CA LEU A 115 13.79 5.89 2.10
C LEU A 115 14.80 6.69 1.23
N ASP A 116 15.94 6.07 0.91
CA ASP A 116 16.90 6.65 -0.02
C ASP A 116 16.34 6.67 -1.45
N SER A 117 15.69 7.78 -1.78
CA SER A 117 15.06 8.01 -3.08
C SER A 117 15.55 9.28 -3.75
N THR A 118 15.43 9.30 -5.07
CA THR A 118 15.62 10.50 -5.88
C THR A 118 14.44 11.45 -5.69
N SER A 119 14.62 12.74 -6.04
CA SER A 119 13.54 13.73 -6.04
C SER A 119 12.33 13.39 -6.93
N ARG A 120 12.46 12.38 -7.80
CA ARG A 120 11.36 11.84 -8.64
C ARG A 120 10.71 10.58 -8.04
N GLY A 121 10.98 10.25 -6.78
CA GLY A 121 10.39 9.12 -6.05
C GLY A 121 10.96 7.75 -6.41
N ARG A 122 12.03 7.66 -7.21
CA ARG A 122 12.70 6.38 -7.50
C ARG A 122 13.67 6.01 -6.37
N LEU A 123 13.56 4.79 -5.84
CA LEU A 123 14.49 4.26 -4.85
C LEU A 123 15.90 4.03 -5.43
N ARG A 124 16.93 4.38 -4.66
CA ARG A 124 18.32 4.02 -4.92
C ARG A 124 18.66 2.63 -4.40
N ARG A 125 17.87 2.14 -3.42
CA ARG A 125 18.01 0.81 -2.78
C ARG A 125 19.32 0.68 -2.03
N SER A 126 19.55 1.64 -1.13
CA SER A 126 20.71 1.64 -0.26
C SER A 126 20.38 0.76 0.95
N TRP A 127 20.70 -0.53 0.84
CA TRP A 127 20.25 -1.56 1.79
C TRP A 127 20.40 -1.17 3.26
N ASP A 128 21.59 -0.75 3.69
CA ASP A 128 21.83 -0.42 5.10
C ASP A 128 21.03 0.82 5.55
N SER A 129 20.94 1.84 4.69
CA SER A 129 20.20 3.07 4.97
C SER A 129 18.68 2.81 5.02
N ASP A 130 18.18 2.06 4.04
CA ASP A 130 16.76 1.75 3.88
C ASP A 130 16.29 0.78 4.97
N LEU A 131 17.10 -0.21 5.34
CA LEU A 131 16.81 -1.13 6.45
C LEU A 131 16.72 -0.36 7.78
N ALA A 132 17.66 0.54 8.06
CA ALA A 132 17.64 1.37 9.26
C ALA A 132 16.43 2.33 9.30
N ALA A 133 16.01 2.85 8.14
CA ALA A 133 14.80 3.66 8.04
C ALA A 133 13.54 2.84 8.32
N ILE A 134 13.42 1.65 7.72
CA ILE A 134 12.30 0.73 7.96
C ILE A 134 12.24 0.30 9.43
N GLU A 135 13.38 0.00 10.05
CA GLU A 135 13.41 -0.34 11.47
C GLU A 135 12.80 0.75 12.34
N ARG A 136 13.12 2.03 12.09
CA ARG A 136 12.52 3.16 12.81
C ARG A 136 11.01 3.24 12.59
N LEU A 137 10.57 3.20 11.34
CA LEU A 137 9.13 3.26 10.98
C LEU A 137 8.32 2.12 11.62
N LEU A 138 8.91 0.92 11.74
CA LEU A 138 8.24 -0.24 12.30
C LEU A 138 8.29 -0.29 13.83
N VAL A 139 9.26 0.35 14.47
CA VAL A 139 9.40 0.37 15.95
C VAL A 139 8.61 1.51 16.59
N GLU A 140 8.42 2.64 15.91
CA GLU A 140 7.63 3.77 16.43
C GLU A 140 6.17 3.35 16.66
N ARG A 141 5.78 3.23 17.93
CA ARG A 141 4.40 3.01 18.35
C ARG A 141 3.82 4.36 18.74
N ASP A 142 2.78 4.79 18.03
CA ASP A 142 1.92 5.91 18.47
C ASP A 142 1.29 5.62 19.84
#